data_AF-A0A7V2UB74-F1
#
_entry.id   AF-A0A7V2UB74-F1
#
_cell.length_a   1.000
_cell.length_b   1.000
_cell.length_c   1.000
_cell.angle_alpha   90.00
_cell.angle_beta   90.00
_cell.angle_gamma   90.00
#
_symmetry.space_group_name_H-M   'P 1'
#
loop_
_entity.id
_entity.type
_entity.pdbx_description
1 polymer ?
#
loop_
_entity_poly.entity_id
_entity_poly.type
_entity_poly.pdbx_seq_one_letter_code
_entity_poly.pdbx_strand_id
1 'polypeptide(L)'
;MALPPDHVPRPRHVAEPLLRLLVPHRLAREGGGDEVRRGRDLSAGQAAHDRADRRRHARGRAPDAHRACLLPGHGRAAQTLPGAAIVKTIEVKDQPVLSLRRTVQITANGIRYRLFRSLVTVGVVAVAVAFLMNIVSESLIRRAIVKWSSHRIAELRLAASWVGRLASHDSPALRDALRGRPLMEALAEADGAFGDAIRAAGFALDPQTGRRVAEQARRNLHARAVERSVATPQMRQAVAAYLDLMPADVSIGTLWHLLRRPRAAAWYLAKQKETGGDAAGLTAERLVELARAEAEESALAHAERMTVATGGITGGGQRMDWLVIASLLVCVVGISNSMLMSVTERFREIATLKCLGALDGFIMLMFVLEAAFLGVVGGALGAVLGAALGFARMLAAFGSLATASFPVAQVAMAIAASLVLGIVLAAVASIYPSLKAARLAPMEAMRIQ
;
A
#
# COMPACT_ATOMS: atom_id res chain seq x y z
N MET A 1 -44.00 -39.66 27.36
CA MET A 1 -44.55 -40.56 26.32
C MET A 1 -43.84 -40.23 25.02
N ALA A 2 -43.19 -41.22 24.42
CA ALA A 2 -42.15 -41.06 23.40
C ALA A 2 -42.64 -41.41 21.98
N LEU A 3 -41.97 -40.81 20.98
CA LEU A 3 -41.84 -41.18 19.55
C LEU A 3 -43.04 -40.97 18.59
N PRO A 4 -42.83 -40.85 17.25
CA PRO A 4 -41.61 -40.58 16.45
C PRO A 4 -41.80 -39.50 15.34
N PRO A 5 -40.74 -39.13 14.58
CA PRO A 5 -40.83 -38.39 13.32
C PRO A 5 -40.57 -39.29 12.10
N ASP A 6 -41.33 -39.13 11.01
CA ASP A 6 -41.03 -39.76 9.72
C ASP A 6 -41.44 -38.91 8.50
N HIS A 7 -40.58 -38.96 7.46
CA HIS A 7 -40.81 -38.74 6.01
C HIS A 7 -40.60 -37.36 5.33
N VAL A 8 -39.32 -37.04 5.01
CA VAL A 8 -38.63 -37.02 3.66
C VAL A 8 -39.33 -36.30 2.46
N PRO A 9 -38.64 -35.39 1.69
CA PRO A 9 -37.81 -35.80 0.54
C PRO A 9 -36.48 -35.06 0.30
N ARG A 10 -35.52 -35.82 -0.26
CA ARG A 10 -34.21 -35.41 -0.82
C ARG A 10 -34.38 -34.74 -2.20
N PRO A 11 -33.56 -33.74 -2.57
CA PRO A 11 -33.38 -33.36 -3.96
C PRO A 11 -32.24 -34.15 -4.63
N ARG A 12 -32.48 -34.46 -5.91
CA ARG A 12 -31.66 -35.25 -6.82
C ARG A 12 -30.49 -34.44 -7.39
N HIS A 13 -29.40 -35.15 -7.70
CA HIS A 13 -28.28 -34.72 -8.53
C HIS A 13 -28.73 -34.19 -9.90
N VAL A 14 -28.22 -33.03 -10.30
CA VAL A 14 -28.00 -32.66 -11.71
C VAL A 14 -26.66 -31.91 -11.85
N ALA A 15 -25.71 -32.61 -12.48
CA ALA A 15 -24.63 -32.17 -13.36
C ALA A 15 -23.84 -30.86 -13.09
N GLU A 16 -22.58 -31.05 -12.68
CA GLU A 16 -21.40 -30.30 -13.17
C GLU A 16 -21.10 -30.70 -14.63
N PRO A 17 -20.43 -29.88 -15.50
CA PRO A 17 -18.98 -29.64 -15.34
C PRO A 17 -18.40 -28.34 -15.96
N LEU A 18 -17.54 -27.63 -15.22
CA LEU A 18 -16.62 -26.61 -15.79
C LEU A 18 -15.31 -26.48 -14.99
N LEU A 19 -14.71 -27.62 -14.63
CA LEU A 19 -13.43 -27.67 -13.91
C LEU A 19 -12.53 -28.82 -14.40
N ARG A 20 -12.36 -28.91 -15.72
CA ARG A 20 -11.34 -29.76 -16.38
C ARG A 20 -10.59 -28.97 -17.44
N LEU A 21 -9.69 -28.10 -17.00
CA LEU A 21 -8.68 -27.47 -17.83
C LEU A 21 -7.53 -27.05 -16.91
N LEU A 22 -6.71 -28.03 -16.50
CA LEU A 22 -5.31 -27.85 -16.01
C LEU A 22 -4.76 -29.14 -15.37
N VAL A 23 -4.83 -30.29 -16.05
CA VAL A 23 -3.88 -31.40 -15.78
C VAL A 23 -3.66 -32.20 -17.07
N PRO A 24 -2.43 -32.28 -17.61
CA PRO A 24 -2.11 -33.18 -18.71
C PRO A 24 -1.86 -34.62 -18.20
N HIS A 25 -2.35 -35.58 -18.98
CA HIS A 25 -2.43 -37.00 -18.65
C HIS A 25 -1.28 -37.82 -19.28
N ARG A 26 -0.68 -38.69 -18.47
CA ARG A 26 -0.04 -40.02 -18.69
C ARG A 26 0.51 -40.45 -20.07
N LEU A 27 1.64 -41.17 -20.00
CA LEU A 27 1.82 -42.58 -20.41
C LEU A 27 2.78 -43.23 -19.37
N ALA A 28 2.47 -44.26 -18.55
CA ALA A 28 2.00 -45.64 -18.73
C ALA A 28 3.08 -46.66 -19.17
N ARG A 29 3.63 -47.43 -18.21
CA ARG A 29 3.69 -48.92 -18.23
C ARG A 29 4.36 -49.53 -16.98
N GLU A 30 3.71 -50.59 -16.47
CA GLU A 30 4.21 -51.79 -15.76
C GLU A 30 5.08 -51.59 -14.49
N GLY A 31 4.88 -52.21 -13.33
CA GLY A 31 4.11 -53.37 -12.89
C GLY A 31 4.94 -54.06 -11.78
N GLY A 32 4.33 -54.40 -10.64
CA GLY A 32 4.92 -55.35 -9.68
C GLY A 32 5.29 -54.82 -8.28
N GLY A 33 4.42 -55.12 -7.31
CA GLY A 33 4.67 -55.84 -6.06
C GLY A 33 5.91 -55.56 -5.18
N ASP A 34 5.61 -55.38 -3.89
CA ASP A 34 6.44 -55.70 -2.72
C ASP A 34 7.74 -54.94 -2.47
N GLU A 35 7.70 -53.95 -1.58
CA GLU A 35 8.88 -53.65 -0.74
C GLU A 35 8.57 -52.91 0.58
N VAL A 36 7.76 -53.52 1.47
CA VAL A 36 7.82 -53.22 2.92
C VAL A 36 8.99 -54.01 3.52
N ARG A 37 10.21 -53.71 3.06
CA ARG A 37 11.47 -54.19 3.66
C ARG A 37 12.71 -53.45 3.14
N ARG A 38 12.67 -52.13 2.96
CA ARG A 38 13.87 -51.30 2.72
C ARG A 38 13.85 -49.99 3.49
N GLY A 39 13.88 -50.10 4.82
CA GLY A 39 14.14 -48.99 5.73
C GLY A 39 15.55 -49.01 6.34
N ARG A 40 16.48 -49.82 5.82
CA ARG A 40 17.82 -50.00 6.42
C ARG A 40 19.03 -49.94 5.49
N ASP A 41 18.88 -49.61 4.21
CA ASP A 41 19.98 -49.60 3.24
C ASP A 41 20.09 -48.31 2.40
N LEU A 42 19.83 -47.14 2.99
CA LEU A 42 20.12 -45.84 2.35
C LEU A 42 21.28 -45.06 2.99
N SER A 43 22.03 -45.70 3.89
CA SER A 43 23.29 -45.18 4.45
C SER A 43 24.55 -45.81 3.85
N ALA A 44 24.44 -46.61 2.79
CA ALA A 44 25.58 -47.33 2.18
C ALA A 44 25.88 -46.99 0.70
N GLY A 45 25.07 -46.14 0.02
CA GLY A 45 25.26 -45.81 -1.40
C GLY A 45 26.10 -44.55 -1.67
N GLN A 46 26.14 -43.57 -0.76
CA GLN A 46 26.81 -42.28 -1.00
C GLN A 46 28.34 -42.30 -0.73
N ALA A 47 28.88 -43.37 -0.14
CA ALA A 47 30.31 -43.49 0.14
C ALA A 47 31.11 -44.27 -0.93
N ALA A 48 30.43 -44.81 -1.95
CA ALA A 48 31.05 -45.65 -2.98
C ALA A 48 31.38 -44.90 -4.29
N HIS A 49 30.79 -43.73 -4.55
CA HIS A 49 31.13 -42.94 -5.74
C HIS A 49 32.34 -42.00 -5.52
N ASP A 50 32.65 -41.68 -4.27
CA ASP A 50 33.73 -40.75 -3.90
C ASP A 50 35.10 -41.44 -3.66
N ARG A 51 35.19 -42.76 -3.88
CA ARG A 51 36.43 -43.56 -3.76
C ARG A 51 36.98 -44.10 -5.09
N ALA A 52 36.28 -43.91 -6.20
CA ALA A 52 36.73 -44.39 -7.52
C ALA A 52 37.64 -43.39 -8.25
N ASP A 53 37.51 -42.08 -8.02
CA ASP A 53 38.32 -41.06 -8.72
C ASP A 53 39.67 -40.73 -8.05
N ARG A 54 39.87 -41.11 -6.79
CA ARG A 54 41.17 -40.92 -6.10
C ARG A 54 42.17 -42.07 -6.31
N ARG A 55 41.85 -43.08 -7.13
CA ARG A 55 42.71 -44.25 -7.40
C ARG A 55 43.29 -44.35 -8.82
N ARG A 56 43.25 -43.29 -9.62
CA ARG A 56 43.93 -43.25 -10.95
C ARG A 56 45.22 -42.42 -11.03
N HIS A 57 45.65 -41.74 -9.96
CA HIS A 57 46.91 -40.96 -9.97
C HIS A 57 48.00 -41.42 -8.98
N ALA A 58 47.89 -42.62 -8.40
CA ALA A 58 48.89 -43.11 -7.45
C ALA A 58 49.23 -44.60 -7.63
N ARG A 59 49.71 -45.00 -8.82
CA ARG A 59 50.54 -46.22 -8.99
C ARG A 59 51.55 -45.99 -10.12
N GLY A 60 52.80 -45.78 -9.71
CA GLY A 60 53.99 -45.66 -10.55
C GLY A 60 55.22 -45.41 -9.68
N ARG A 61 55.53 -46.32 -8.75
CA ARG A 61 56.86 -46.47 -8.11
C ARG A 61 57.62 -47.53 -8.94
N ALA A 62 58.74 -47.16 -9.57
CA ALA A 62 60.14 -47.41 -9.14
C ALA A 62 60.62 -48.85 -9.44
N PRO A 63 61.90 -49.04 -9.77
CA PRO A 63 62.89 -49.31 -8.71
C PRO A 63 64.21 -48.53 -8.92
N ASP A 64 64.72 -47.90 -7.86
CA ASP A 64 65.82 -48.37 -7.00
C ASP A 64 67.20 -47.96 -7.52
N ALA A 65 67.87 -47.07 -6.77
CA ALA A 65 69.31 -47.15 -6.52
C ALA A 65 69.72 -46.03 -5.55
N HIS A 66 69.94 -46.37 -4.29
CA HIS A 66 70.95 -45.70 -3.48
C HIS A 66 71.45 -46.65 -2.39
N ARG A 67 72.65 -47.22 -2.62
CA ARG A 67 73.74 -47.29 -1.64
C ARG A 67 74.94 -48.02 -2.24
N ALA A 68 76.01 -47.28 -2.50
CA ALA A 68 77.37 -47.67 -2.11
C ALA A 68 78.31 -46.46 -2.25
N CYS A 69 79.05 -46.24 -1.18
CA CYS A 69 80.12 -45.28 -0.99
C CYS A 69 81.39 -45.76 -1.72
N LEU A 70 82.26 -44.83 -2.15
CA LEU A 70 83.74 -44.87 -2.17
C LEU A 70 84.35 -44.19 -3.42
N LEU A 71 85.20 -43.19 -3.16
CA LEU A 71 86.15 -42.48 -4.03
C LEU A 71 87.14 -43.47 -4.72
N PRO A 72 87.90 -43.14 -5.80
CA PRO A 72 88.61 -41.86 -6.01
C PRO A 72 88.80 -41.35 -7.48
N GLY A 73 89.34 -40.13 -7.60
CA GLY A 73 90.40 -39.87 -8.58
C GLY A 73 90.08 -39.03 -9.84
N HIS A 74 90.75 -37.88 -9.92
CA HIS A 74 91.11 -37.09 -11.11
C HIS A 74 90.06 -36.13 -11.75
N GLY A 75 90.00 -34.93 -11.18
CA GLY A 75 90.60 -33.74 -11.80
C GLY A 75 89.93 -33.16 -13.06
N ARG A 76 89.17 -32.08 -12.87
CA ARG A 76 89.67 -30.71 -13.12
C ARG A 76 88.62 -29.69 -12.70
N ALA A 77 89.10 -28.72 -11.93
CA ALA A 77 88.38 -27.53 -11.51
C ALA A 77 88.11 -26.60 -12.70
N ALA A 78 86.93 -26.00 -12.74
CA ALA A 78 86.74 -24.58 -13.03
C ALA A 78 85.34 -24.17 -12.54
N GLN A 79 85.34 -23.38 -11.47
CA GLN A 79 84.16 -22.70 -10.92
C GLN A 79 83.71 -21.59 -11.88
N THR A 80 82.41 -21.54 -12.19
CA THR A 80 81.70 -20.31 -12.58
C THR A 80 80.24 -20.36 -12.06
N LEU A 81 80.01 -19.64 -10.96
CA LEU A 81 78.76 -19.07 -10.38
C LEU A 81 77.38 -19.60 -10.84
N PRO A 82 76.51 -20.11 -9.94
CA PRO A 82 75.09 -20.32 -10.25
C PRO A 82 74.32 -19.01 -10.08
N GLY A 83 74.31 -18.21 -11.15
CA GLY A 83 73.48 -17.01 -11.30
C GLY A 83 72.60 -17.10 -12.54
N ALA A 84 71.81 -18.18 -12.66
CA ALA A 84 70.86 -18.32 -13.77
C ALA A 84 69.52 -17.67 -13.39
N ALA A 85 69.35 -16.40 -13.75
CA ALA A 85 68.05 -15.75 -13.75
C ALA A 85 67.10 -16.54 -14.67
N ILE A 86 66.02 -17.08 -14.12
CA ILE A 86 64.92 -17.65 -14.92
C ILE A 86 64.22 -16.48 -15.61
N VAL A 87 64.72 -16.09 -16.78
CA VAL A 87 64.04 -15.13 -17.66
C VAL A 87 62.85 -15.86 -18.28
N LYS A 88 61.67 -15.67 -17.71
CA LYS A 88 60.42 -16.17 -18.27
C LYS A 88 60.12 -15.36 -19.53
N THR A 89 60.34 -15.93 -20.70
CA THR A 89 60.00 -15.29 -21.98
C THR A 89 58.50 -15.08 -22.05
N ILE A 90 58.06 -13.82 -22.00
CA ILE A 90 56.65 -13.46 -22.14
C ILE A 90 56.35 -13.43 -23.64
N GLU A 91 55.64 -14.44 -24.14
CA GLU A 91 55.14 -14.46 -25.51
C GLU A 91 53.96 -13.49 -25.61
N VAL A 92 54.24 -12.27 -26.08
CA VAL A 92 53.21 -11.24 -26.27
C VAL A 92 52.41 -11.59 -27.52
N LYS A 93 51.20 -12.13 -27.32
CA LYS A 93 50.24 -12.36 -28.42
C LYS A 93 49.80 -11.03 -29.02
N ASP A 94 49.67 -11.01 -30.35
CA ASP A 94 49.15 -9.85 -31.10
C ASP A 94 47.77 -9.44 -30.62
N GLN A 95 47.54 -8.12 -30.58
CA GLN A 95 46.31 -7.52 -30.12
C GLN A 95 45.18 -7.79 -31.14
N PRO A 96 44.05 -8.40 -30.74
CA PRO A 96 42.98 -8.72 -31.67
C PRO A 96 42.28 -7.44 -32.16
N VAL A 97 42.40 -7.12 -33.45
CA VAL A 97 41.73 -5.99 -34.08
C VAL A 97 40.27 -6.36 -34.36
N LEU A 98 39.35 -5.84 -33.56
CA LEU A 98 37.91 -6.09 -33.68
C LEU A 98 37.30 -5.19 -34.77
N SER A 99 36.39 -5.75 -35.59
CA SER A 99 35.61 -4.96 -36.53
C SER A 99 34.62 -4.04 -35.79
N LEU A 100 34.34 -2.85 -36.35
CA LEU A 100 33.45 -1.85 -35.74
C LEU A 100 32.11 -2.43 -35.28
N ARG A 101 31.52 -3.32 -36.07
CA ARG A 101 30.25 -4.00 -35.73
C ARG A 101 30.35 -4.84 -34.45
N ARG A 102 31.43 -5.63 -34.29
CA ARG A 102 31.64 -6.43 -33.07
C ARG A 102 31.86 -5.53 -31.85
N THR A 103 32.62 -4.45 -32.00
CA THR A 103 32.86 -3.48 -30.91
C THR A 103 31.56 -2.84 -30.43
N VAL A 104 30.71 -2.38 -31.37
CA VAL A 104 29.41 -1.80 -31.05
C VAL A 104 28.49 -2.83 -30.39
N GLN A 105 28.45 -4.07 -30.91
CA GLN A 105 27.61 -5.13 -30.35
C GLN A 105 28.01 -5.51 -28.92
N ILE A 106 29.30 -5.65 -28.64
CA ILE A 106 29.82 -5.97 -27.30
C ILE A 106 29.46 -4.83 -26.33
N THR A 107 29.67 -3.58 -26.75
CA THR A 107 29.36 -2.39 -25.94
C THR A 107 27.87 -2.30 -25.64
N ALA A 108 27.02 -2.48 -26.66
CA ALA A 108 25.57 -2.45 -26.51
C ALA A 108 25.05 -3.55 -25.57
N ASN A 109 25.61 -4.76 -25.67
CA ASN A 109 25.26 -5.85 -24.76
C ASN A 109 25.65 -5.51 -23.32
N GLY A 110 26.86 -4.98 -23.09
CA GLY A 110 27.29 -4.53 -21.76
C GLY A 110 26.39 -3.45 -21.16
N ILE A 111 25.99 -2.45 -21.95
CA ILE A 111 25.06 -1.40 -21.51
C ILE A 111 23.70 -1.99 -21.15
N ARG A 112 23.15 -2.90 -21.97
CA ARG A 112 21.84 -3.52 -21.71
C ARG A 112 21.80 -4.25 -20.37
N TYR A 113 22.81 -5.05 -20.05
CA TYR A 113 22.87 -5.76 -18.77
C TYR A 113 22.93 -4.79 -17.58
N ARG A 114 23.76 -3.74 -17.66
CA ARG A 114 23.88 -2.72 -16.60
C ARG A 114 22.59 -1.93 -16.40
N LEU A 115 21.92 -1.54 -17.49
CA LEU A 115 20.64 -0.84 -17.45
C LEU A 115 19.52 -1.74 -16.90
N PHE A 116 19.44 -3.00 -17.35
CA PHE A 116 18.43 -3.94 -16.88
C PHE A 116 18.56 -4.17 -15.37
N ARG A 117 19.78 -4.36 -14.84
CA ARG A 117 19.97 -4.44 -13.39
C ARG A 117 19.49 -3.17 -12.68
N SER A 118 19.94 -2.01 -13.16
CA SER A 118 19.58 -0.73 -12.53
C SER A 118 18.06 -0.54 -12.50
N LEU A 119 17.38 -0.94 -13.59
CA LEU A 119 15.92 -0.95 -13.69
C LEU A 119 15.27 -1.90 -12.68
N VAL A 120 15.81 -3.10 -12.48
CA VAL A 120 15.32 -4.04 -11.44
C VAL A 120 15.43 -3.42 -10.06
N THR A 121 16.57 -2.83 -9.71
CA THR A 121 16.76 -2.19 -8.39
C THR A 121 15.81 -1.01 -8.19
N VAL A 122 15.72 -0.11 -9.19
CA VAL A 122 14.80 1.04 -9.16
C VAL A 122 13.35 0.58 -9.06
N GLY A 123 12.97 -0.45 -9.81
CA GLY A 123 11.61 -1.01 -9.80
C GLY A 123 11.24 -1.62 -8.45
N VAL A 124 12.15 -2.39 -7.84
CA VAL A 124 11.94 -3.00 -6.51
C VAL A 124 11.80 -1.92 -5.43
N VAL A 125 12.62 -0.86 -5.46
CA VAL A 125 12.47 0.29 -4.55
C VAL A 125 11.15 1.02 -4.80
N ALA A 126 10.84 1.31 -6.07
CA ALA A 126 9.65 2.05 -6.45
C ALA A 126 8.37 1.35 -6.02
N VAL A 127 8.26 0.03 -6.19
CA VAL A 127 7.08 -0.74 -5.77
C VAL A 127 6.93 -0.73 -4.24
N ALA A 128 8.01 -0.93 -3.49
CA ALA A 128 7.97 -0.94 -2.03
C ALA A 128 7.58 0.44 -1.46
N VAL A 129 8.20 1.51 -2.00
CA VAL A 129 7.88 2.89 -1.61
C VAL A 129 6.47 3.28 -2.06
N ALA A 130 6.02 2.87 -3.24
CA ALA A 130 4.66 3.12 -3.70
C ALA A 130 3.61 2.43 -2.82
N PHE A 131 3.86 1.19 -2.40
CA PHE A 131 2.96 0.47 -1.51
C PHE A 131 2.82 1.17 -0.15
N LEU A 132 3.94 1.56 0.46
CA LEU A 132 3.94 2.33 1.70
C LEU A 132 3.22 3.68 1.51
N MET A 133 3.58 4.42 0.47
CA MET A 133 3.04 5.76 0.23
C MET A 133 1.55 5.73 -0.08
N ASN A 134 1.06 4.68 -0.76
CA ASN A 134 -0.37 4.46 -0.97
C ASN A 134 -1.11 4.34 0.37
N ILE A 135 -0.59 3.52 1.31
CA ILE A 135 -1.20 3.33 2.63
C ILE A 135 -1.15 4.63 3.45
N VAL A 136 0.01 5.30 3.48
CA VAL A 136 0.17 6.55 4.23
C VAL A 136 -0.72 7.66 3.67
N SER A 137 -0.76 7.82 2.35
CA SER A 137 -1.64 8.79 1.66
C SER A 137 -3.10 8.54 1.99
N GLU A 138 -3.55 7.27 1.92
CA GLU A 138 -4.91 6.89 2.28
C GLU A 138 -5.22 7.28 3.74
N SER A 139 -4.32 6.97 4.67
CA SER A 139 -4.48 7.30 6.08
C SER A 139 -4.52 8.81 6.36
N LEU A 140 -3.68 9.60 5.68
CA LEU A 140 -3.64 11.05 5.83
C LEU A 140 -4.92 11.70 5.28
N ILE A 141 -5.35 11.30 4.09
CA ILE A 141 -6.59 11.80 3.49
C ILE A 141 -7.79 11.42 4.37
N ARG A 142 -7.86 10.19 4.86
CA ARG A 142 -8.93 9.74 5.76
C ARG A 142 -8.98 10.58 7.04
N ARG A 143 -7.83 10.86 7.67
CA ARG A 143 -7.75 11.72 8.86
C ARG A 143 -8.14 13.17 8.57
N ALA A 144 -7.77 13.69 7.40
CA ALA A 144 -8.18 15.03 6.97
C ALA A 144 -9.69 15.12 6.75
N ILE A 145 -10.29 14.11 6.10
CA ILE A 145 -11.74 13.99 5.93
C ILE A 145 -12.45 13.96 7.29
N VAL A 146 -11.99 13.15 8.25
CA VAL A 146 -12.56 13.10 9.61
C VAL A 146 -12.51 14.45 10.30
N LYS A 147 -11.34 15.10 10.27
CA LYS A 147 -11.16 16.39 10.93
C LYS A 147 -12.05 17.46 10.30
N TRP A 148 -12.15 17.45 8.97
CA TRP A 148 -13.01 18.36 8.22
C TRP A 148 -14.49 18.07 8.49
N SER A 149 -14.89 16.80 8.47
CA SER A 149 -16.28 16.37 8.65
C SER A 149 -16.75 16.63 10.07
N SER A 150 -15.96 16.30 11.09
CA SER A 150 -16.31 16.55 12.50
C SER A 150 -16.56 18.03 12.78
N HIS A 151 -15.74 18.93 12.21
CA HIS A 151 -15.96 20.37 12.34
C HIS A 151 -17.27 20.82 11.67
N ARG A 152 -17.52 20.34 10.44
CA ARG A 152 -18.74 20.65 9.67
C ARG A 152 -20.00 20.08 10.33
N ILE A 153 -19.95 18.85 10.82
CA ILE A 153 -21.03 18.17 11.55
C ILE A 153 -21.33 18.90 12.86
N ALA A 154 -20.30 19.37 13.58
CA ALA A 154 -20.51 20.17 14.79
C ALA A 154 -21.28 21.47 14.50
N GLU A 155 -20.99 22.13 13.37
CA GLU A 155 -21.76 23.29 12.93
C GLU A 155 -23.20 22.93 12.54
N LEU A 156 -23.42 21.84 11.82
CA LEU A 156 -24.76 21.38 11.44
C LEU A 156 -25.60 20.91 12.65
N ARG A 157 -24.94 20.43 13.71
CA ARG A 157 -25.60 19.98 14.95
C ARG A 157 -25.65 21.05 16.04
N LEU A 158 -25.40 22.32 15.73
CA LEU A 158 -25.47 23.43 16.70
C LEU A 158 -26.79 23.45 17.46
N ALA A 159 -27.94 23.45 16.77
CA ALA A 159 -29.25 23.47 17.43
C ALA A 159 -29.45 22.23 18.33
N ALA A 160 -29.08 21.03 17.88
CA ALA A 160 -29.16 19.81 18.67
C ALA A 160 -28.25 19.83 19.91
N SER A 161 -27.04 20.42 19.79
CA SER A 161 -26.14 20.62 20.93
C SER A 161 -26.73 21.57 21.98
N TRP A 162 -27.48 22.58 21.54
CA TRP A 162 -28.21 23.49 22.42
C TRP A 162 -29.41 22.81 23.07
N VAL A 163 -30.16 21.98 22.32
CA VAL A 163 -31.20 21.12 22.91
C VAL A 163 -30.63 20.29 24.06
N GLY A 164 -29.49 19.62 23.86
CA GLY A 164 -28.85 18.81 24.91
C GLY A 164 -28.40 19.63 26.13
N ARG A 165 -27.80 20.81 25.91
CA ARG A 165 -27.36 21.71 26.99
C ARG A 165 -28.50 22.30 27.79
N LEU A 166 -29.59 22.67 27.11
CA LEU A 166 -30.78 23.25 27.73
C LEU A 166 -31.62 22.18 28.43
N ALA A 167 -31.73 20.97 27.85
CA ALA A 167 -32.45 19.86 28.47
C ALA A 167 -31.81 19.36 29.77
N SER A 168 -30.49 19.51 29.93
CA SER A 168 -29.79 19.16 31.18
C SER A 168 -29.90 20.24 32.27
N HIS A 169 -30.46 21.42 31.96
CA HIS A 169 -30.62 22.51 32.91
C HIS A 169 -32.09 22.76 33.22
N ASP A 170 -32.49 22.51 34.47
CA ASP A 170 -33.83 22.84 34.94
C ASP A 170 -33.88 24.31 35.41
N SER A 171 -34.38 25.19 34.56
CA SER A 171 -34.60 26.61 34.87
C SER A 171 -36.08 26.97 34.75
N PRO A 172 -36.68 27.65 35.76
CA PRO A 172 -38.08 28.06 35.70
C PRO A 172 -38.34 29.07 34.56
N ALA A 173 -37.38 29.94 34.25
CA ALA A 173 -37.47 30.88 33.13
C ALA A 173 -37.56 30.15 31.78
N LEU A 174 -36.82 29.03 31.63
CA LEU A 174 -36.83 28.23 30.41
C LEU A 174 -38.12 27.41 30.30
N ARG A 175 -38.63 26.86 31.41
CA ARG A 175 -39.92 26.15 31.45
C ARG A 175 -41.09 27.05 31.06
N ASP A 176 -41.13 28.27 31.59
CA ASP A 176 -42.18 29.23 31.27
C ASP A 176 -42.10 29.68 29.80
N ALA A 177 -40.88 29.93 29.30
CA ALA A 177 -40.67 30.29 27.89
C ALA A 177 -41.03 29.16 26.91
N LEU A 178 -40.87 27.89 27.30
CA LEU A 178 -41.23 26.74 26.47
C LEU A 178 -42.74 26.61 26.26
N ARG A 179 -43.57 27.02 27.23
CA ARG A 179 -45.06 26.91 27.16
C ARG A 179 -45.57 25.54 26.71
N GLY A 180 -44.85 24.46 27.05
CA GLY A 180 -45.18 23.09 26.63
C GLY A 180 -44.81 22.71 25.18
N ARG A 181 -44.22 23.61 24.39
CA ARG A 181 -43.72 23.31 23.04
C ARG A 181 -42.44 22.47 23.11
N PRO A 182 -42.15 21.63 22.10
CA PRO A 182 -40.86 20.96 21.98
C PRO A 182 -39.71 21.98 21.95
N LEU A 183 -38.61 21.67 22.64
CA LEU A 183 -37.45 22.57 22.73
C LEU A 183 -36.85 22.95 21.36
N MET A 184 -36.90 22.02 20.40
CA MET A 184 -36.46 22.27 19.03
C MET A 184 -37.33 23.31 18.31
N GLU A 185 -38.61 23.38 18.65
CA GLU A 185 -39.55 24.35 18.11
C GLU A 185 -39.34 25.73 18.73
N ALA A 186 -39.12 25.80 20.05
CA ALA A 186 -38.78 27.04 20.73
C ALA A 186 -37.42 27.62 20.28
N LEU A 187 -36.45 26.76 19.97
CA LEU A 187 -35.15 27.19 19.43
C LEU A 187 -35.26 27.88 18.07
N ALA A 188 -36.34 27.69 17.30
CA ALA A 188 -36.58 28.43 16.06
C ALA A 188 -36.74 29.94 16.26
N GLU A 189 -36.98 30.37 17.50
CA GLU A 189 -37.12 31.76 17.96
C GLU A 189 -35.94 32.18 18.88
N ALA A 190 -34.80 31.47 18.81
CA ALA A 190 -33.60 31.76 19.61
C ALA A 190 -32.92 33.09 19.25
N ASP A 191 -33.32 33.72 18.16
CA ASP A 191 -32.95 35.09 17.76
C ASP A 191 -33.86 36.17 18.37
N GLY A 192 -34.96 35.79 19.04
CA GLY A 192 -35.92 36.66 19.70
C GLY A 192 -36.20 36.26 21.15
N ALA A 193 -37.49 36.18 21.52
CA ALA A 193 -37.94 36.02 22.90
C ALA A 193 -37.40 34.77 23.60
N PHE A 194 -37.24 33.64 22.87
CA PHE A 194 -36.65 32.44 23.46
C PHE A 194 -35.14 32.59 23.70
N GLY A 195 -34.44 33.34 22.84
CA GLY A 195 -33.04 33.72 23.05
C GLY A 195 -32.82 34.54 24.32
N ASP A 196 -33.75 35.46 24.62
CA ASP A 196 -33.75 36.23 25.87
C ASP A 196 -33.93 35.34 27.10
N ALA A 197 -34.84 34.36 27.03
CA ALA A 197 -35.04 33.39 28.10
C ALA A 197 -33.79 32.51 28.34
N ILE A 198 -33.09 32.11 27.27
CA ILE A 198 -31.81 31.38 27.37
C ILE A 198 -30.76 32.23 28.10
N ARG A 199 -30.65 33.52 27.78
CA ARG A 199 -29.72 34.44 28.47
C ARG A 199 -30.11 34.68 29.93
N ALA A 200 -31.40 34.84 30.21
CA ALA A 200 -31.92 34.99 31.58
C ALA A 200 -31.69 33.73 32.43
N ALA A 201 -31.65 32.55 31.81
CA ALA A 201 -31.29 31.29 32.45
C ALA A 201 -29.76 31.13 32.70
N GLY A 202 -28.95 32.14 32.40
CA GLY A 202 -27.52 32.18 32.67
C GLY A 202 -26.62 31.65 31.55
N PHE A 203 -27.17 31.32 30.38
CA PHE A 203 -26.37 30.86 29.24
C PHE A 203 -25.81 32.03 28.42
N ALA A 204 -24.53 31.96 28.08
CA ALA A 204 -23.91 32.88 27.14
C ALA A 204 -24.33 32.56 25.70
N LEU A 205 -25.42 33.19 25.23
CA LEU A 205 -25.87 33.14 23.85
C LEU A 205 -25.62 34.50 23.17
N ASP A 206 -24.54 34.57 22.40
CA ASP A 206 -24.24 35.71 21.52
C ASP A 206 -25.34 35.88 20.44
N PRO A 207 -25.71 37.13 20.04
CA PRO A 207 -26.75 37.36 19.03
C PRO A 207 -26.49 36.73 17.65
N GLN A 208 -25.24 36.58 17.21
CA GLN A 208 -24.95 35.88 15.95
C GLN A 208 -25.15 34.37 16.11
N THR A 209 -24.73 33.81 17.25
CA THR A 209 -24.93 32.40 17.59
C THR A 209 -26.42 32.07 17.72
N GLY A 210 -27.20 32.95 18.38
CA GLY A 210 -28.66 32.83 18.47
C GLY A 210 -29.33 32.78 17.10
N ARG A 211 -28.96 33.67 16.17
CA ARG A 211 -29.44 33.63 14.77
C ARG A 211 -29.07 32.35 14.05
N ARG A 212 -27.84 31.86 14.18
CA ARG A 212 -27.42 30.58 13.57
C ARG A 212 -28.20 29.39 14.13
N VAL A 213 -28.43 29.36 15.43
CA VAL A 213 -29.21 28.31 16.11
C VAL A 213 -30.67 28.35 15.69
N ALA A 214 -31.28 29.54 15.64
CA ALA A 214 -32.66 29.72 15.21
C ALA A 214 -32.86 29.28 13.76
N GLU A 215 -31.96 29.70 12.87
CA GLU A 215 -32.02 29.30 11.47
C GLU A 215 -31.84 27.79 11.29
N GLN A 216 -30.89 27.18 12.01
CA GLN A 216 -30.71 25.73 11.99
C GLN A 216 -31.92 24.99 12.57
N ALA A 217 -32.56 25.52 13.61
CA ALA A 217 -33.75 24.95 14.18
C ALA A 217 -34.93 24.98 13.19
N ARG A 218 -35.16 26.13 12.53
CA ARG A 218 -36.15 26.27 11.44
C ARG A 218 -35.89 25.28 10.30
N ARG A 219 -34.64 25.15 9.87
CA ARG A 219 -34.24 24.16 8.84
C ARG A 219 -34.61 22.74 9.23
N ASN A 220 -34.29 22.32 10.45
CA ASN A 220 -34.57 20.97 10.93
C ASN A 220 -36.09 20.71 11.07
N LEU A 221 -36.87 21.72 11.47
CA LEU A 221 -38.34 21.62 11.52
C LEU A 221 -38.93 21.46 10.11
N HIS A 222 -38.44 22.24 9.14
CA HIS A 222 -38.85 22.14 7.74
C HIS A 222 -38.49 20.78 7.13
N ALA A 223 -37.28 20.28 7.39
CA ALA A 223 -36.85 18.96 6.94
C ALA A 223 -37.76 17.86 7.53
N ARG A 224 -38.04 17.90 8.83
CA ARG A 224 -38.98 16.97 9.48
C ARG A 224 -40.42 17.09 8.97
N ALA A 225 -40.86 18.27 8.54
CA ALA A 225 -42.18 18.44 7.94
C ALA A 225 -42.25 17.69 6.59
N VAL A 226 -41.21 17.82 5.75
CA VAL A 226 -41.09 17.12 4.46
C VAL A 226 -40.99 15.60 4.63
N GLU A 227 -40.27 15.14 5.65
CA GLU A 227 -40.17 13.70 5.95
C GLU A 227 -41.49 13.13 6.48
N ARG A 228 -42.23 13.90 7.29
CA ARG A 228 -43.56 13.49 7.75
C ARG A 228 -44.58 13.46 6.61
N SER A 229 -44.50 14.38 5.64
CA SER A 229 -45.43 14.37 4.50
C SER A 229 -45.25 13.15 3.60
N VAL A 230 -44.04 12.61 3.41
CA VAL A 230 -43.87 11.36 2.64
C VAL A 230 -44.29 10.11 3.41
N ALA A 231 -44.42 10.20 4.74
CA ALA A 231 -44.95 9.11 5.54
C ALA A 231 -46.44 8.85 5.25
N THR A 232 -47.18 9.85 4.75
CA THR A 232 -48.60 9.70 4.39
C THR A 232 -48.77 8.85 3.12
N PRO A 233 -49.70 7.87 3.09
CA PRO A 233 -49.86 6.97 1.94
C PRO A 233 -50.10 7.69 0.60
N GLN A 234 -50.89 8.77 0.60
CA GLN A 234 -51.23 9.53 -0.62
C GLN A 234 -49.98 10.18 -1.23
N MET A 235 -49.16 10.82 -0.40
CA MET A 235 -47.92 11.45 -0.86
C MET A 235 -46.91 10.41 -1.32
N ARG A 236 -46.76 9.30 -0.58
CA ARG A 236 -45.86 8.21 -0.95
C ARG A 236 -46.22 7.61 -2.30
N GLN A 237 -47.51 7.38 -2.55
CA GLN A 237 -48.01 6.90 -3.85
C GLN A 237 -47.74 7.91 -4.97
N ALA A 238 -47.95 9.21 -4.73
CA ALA A 238 -47.67 10.25 -5.72
C ALA A 238 -46.18 10.31 -6.09
N VAL A 239 -45.29 10.23 -5.10
CA VAL A 239 -43.83 10.18 -5.32
C VAL A 239 -43.40 8.90 -6.03
N ALA A 240 -44.00 7.75 -5.67
CA ALA A 240 -43.76 6.48 -6.32
C ALA A 240 -44.13 6.52 -7.81
N ALA A 241 -45.31 7.06 -8.14
CA ALA A 241 -45.78 7.23 -9.51
C ALA A 241 -44.91 8.21 -10.32
N TYR A 242 -44.40 9.28 -9.69
CA TYR A 242 -43.50 10.22 -10.35
C TYR A 242 -42.14 9.60 -10.71
N LEU A 243 -41.66 8.69 -9.88
CA LEU A 243 -40.36 8.04 -10.01
C LEU A 243 -40.39 6.69 -10.73
N ASP A 244 -41.57 6.21 -11.11
CA ASP A 244 -41.79 4.86 -11.65
C ASP A 244 -41.25 3.76 -10.71
N LEU A 245 -41.59 3.87 -9.42
CA LEU A 245 -41.18 2.95 -8.36
C LEU A 245 -42.41 2.36 -7.66
N MET A 246 -42.22 1.24 -6.96
CA MET A 246 -43.25 0.76 -6.03
C MET A 246 -43.32 1.68 -4.80
N PRO A 247 -44.49 1.91 -4.19
CA PRO A 247 -44.60 2.73 -2.97
C PRO A 247 -43.74 2.25 -1.79
N ALA A 248 -43.38 0.97 -1.77
CA ALA A 248 -42.48 0.39 -0.77
C ALA A 248 -41.01 0.81 -0.97
N ASP A 249 -40.60 1.16 -2.19
CA ASP A 249 -39.22 1.54 -2.55
C ASP A 249 -38.97 3.04 -2.38
N VAL A 250 -40.01 3.82 -2.05
CA VAL A 250 -39.90 5.25 -1.76
C VAL A 250 -39.32 5.44 -0.36
N SER A 251 -38.00 5.61 -0.31
CA SER A 251 -37.29 5.98 0.92
C SER A 251 -37.20 7.50 1.09
N ILE A 252 -36.93 7.95 2.32
CA ILE A 252 -36.60 9.36 2.62
C ILE A 252 -35.42 9.84 1.77
N GLY A 253 -34.41 8.98 1.58
CA GLY A 253 -33.26 9.30 0.72
C GLY A 253 -33.66 9.50 -0.75
N THR A 254 -34.59 8.70 -1.25
CA THR A 254 -35.14 8.83 -2.61
C THR A 254 -35.87 10.16 -2.78
N LEU A 255 -36.65 10.57 -1.77
CA LEU A 255 -37.32 11.87 -1.75
C LEU A 255 -36.31 13.02 -1.77
N TRP A 256 -35.33 13.01 -0.88
CA TRP A 256 -34.31 14.06 -0.85
C TRP A 256 -33.54 14.14 -2.17
N HIS A 257 -33.27 13.00 -2.82
CA HIS A 257 -32.65 12.97 -4.14
C HIS A 257 -33.53 13.63 -5.22
N LEU A 258 -34.84 13.35 -5.22
CA LEU A 258 -35.82 13.97 -6.10
C LEU A 258 -35.85 15.49 -5.91
N LEU A 259 -35.92 15.95 -4.66
CA LEU A 259 -36.04 17.37 -4.29
C LEU A 259 -34.80 18.22 -4.64
N ARG A 260 -33.67 17.60 -5.00
CA ARG A 260 -32.50 18.33 -5.53
C ARG A 260 -32.78 19.00 -6.88
N ARG A 261 -33.80 18.54 -7.63
CA ARG A 261 -34.18 19.09 -8.93
C ARG A 261 -35.25 20.18 -8.75
N PRO A 262 -35.04 21.43 -9.23
CA PRO A 262 -35.98 22.52 -9.03
C PRO A 262 -37.40 22.23 -9.53
N ARG A 263 -37.53 21.58 -10.69
CA ARG A 263 -38.83 21.19 -11.27
C ARG A 263 -39.57 20.17 -10.39
N ALA A 264 -38.83 19.22 -9.82
CA ALA A 264 -39.41 18.21 -8.95
C ALA A 264 -39.81 18.80 -7.58
N ALA A 265 -39.02 19.74 -7.04
CA ALA A 265 -39.37 20.46 -5.82
C ALA A 265 -40.65 21.29 -5.99
N ALA A 266 -40.82 21.98 -7.13
CA ALA A 266 -42.04 22.71 -7.45
C ALA A 266 -43.25 21.77 -7.59
N TRP A 267 -43.09 20.64 -8.28
CA TRP A 267 -44.12 19.60 -8.38
C TRP A 267 -44.52 19.04 -7.00
N TYR A 268 -43.53 18.75 -6.16
CA TYR A 268 -43.75 18.21 -4.82
C TYR A 268 -44.59 19.15 -3.95
N LEU A 269 -44.30 20.45 -3.98
CA LEU A 269 -45.09 21.45 -3.26
C LEU A 269 -46.53 21.56 -3.76
N ALA A 270 -46.73 21.50 -5.08
CA ALA A 270 -48.07 21.48 -5.65
C ALA A 270 -48.87 20.27 -5.15
N LYS A 271 -48.25 19.08 -5.16
CA LYS A 271 -48.86 17.85 -4.64
C LYS A 271 -49.10 17.87 -3.14
N GLN A 272 -48.24 18.54 -2.38
CA GLN A 272 -48.41 18.69 -0.93
C GLN A 272 -49.66 19.53 -0.60
N LYS A 273 -49.92 20.59 -1.38
CA LYS A 273 -51.13 21.40 -1.23
C LYS A 273 -52.41 20.62 -1.55
N GLU A 274 -52.38 19.79 -2.59
CA GLU A 274 -53.53 18.94 -2.97
C GLU A 274 -53.85 17.87 -1.91
N THR A 275 -52.83 17.35 -1.23
CA THR A 275 -52.96 16.26 -0.24
C THR A 275 -53.20 16.76 1.19
N GLY A 276 -53.36 18.09 1.39
CA GLY A 276 -53.61 18.69 2.69
C GLY A 276 -52.38 18.67 3.62
N GLY A 277 -51.17 18.56 3.06
CA GLY A 277 -49.93 18.59 3.82
C GLY A 277 -49.55 20.00 4.29
N ASP A 278 -48.82 20.07 5.40
CA ASP A 278 -48.30 21.32 5.95
C ASP A 278 -47.19 21.89 5.05
N ALA A 279 -47.58 22.79 4.15
CA ALA A 279 -46.68 23.52 3.26
C ALA A 279 -46.34 24.93 3.79
N ALA A 280 -46.68 25.25 5.04
CA ALA A 280 -46.51 26.58 5.59
C ALA A 280 -45.02 26.99 5.58
N GLY A 281 -44.70 28.08 4.89
CA GLY A 281 -43.35 28.64 4.81
C GLY A 281 -42.36 27.90 3.89
N LEU A 282 -42.80 26.89 3.13
CA LEU A 282 -41.94 26.15 2.20
C LEU A 282 -42.04 26.68 0.76
N THR A 283 -40.91 27.07 0.18
CA THR A 283 -40.78 27.43 -1.24
C THR A 283 -39.99 26.38 -2.01
N ALA A 284 -40.13 26.33 -3.34
CA ALA A 284 -39.41 25.35 -4.16
C ALA A 284 -37.89 25.53 -4.06
N GLU A 285 -37.44 26.79 -3.98
CA GLU A 285 -36.03 27.13 -3.75
C GLU A 285 -35.54 26.63 -2.39
N ARG A 286 -36.35 26.83 -1.33
CA ARG A 286 -36.03 26.35 0.01
C ARG A 286 -35.96 24.83 0.08
N LEU A 287 -36.83 24.10 -0.63
CA LEU A 287 -36.75 22.64 -0.72
C LEU A 287 -35.47 22.16 -1.40
N VAL A 288 -35.05 22.82 -2.48
CA VAL A 288 -33.78 22.50 -3.14
C VAL A 288 -32.59 22.77 -2.22
N GLU A 289 -32.62 23.87 -1.46
CA GLU A 289 -31.61 24.21 -0.46
C GLU A 289 -31.54 23.15 0.64
N LEU A 290 -32.68 22.77 1.22
CA LEU A 290 -32.77 21.72 2.23
C LEU A 290 -32.27 20.37 1.70
N ALA A 291 -32.65 19.99 0.47
CA ALA A 291 -32.21 18.75 -0.16
C ALA A 291 -30.70 18.70 -0.42
N ARG A 292 -30.07 19.85 -0.75
CA ARG A 292 -28.62 19.95 -0.89
C ARG A 292 -27.92 19.84 0.45
N ALA A 293 -28.46 20.47 1.49
CA ALA A 293 -27.93 20.38 2.84
C ALA A 293 -28.01 18.96 3.41
N GLU A 294 -29.14 18.26 3.23
CA GLU A 294 -29.30 16.87 3.65
C GLU A 294 -28.35 15.93 2.91
N ALA A 295 -28.11 16.18 1.61
CA ALA A 295 -27.13 15.42 0.85
C ALA A 295 -25.70 15.65 1.37
N GLU A 296 -25.35 16.88 1.77
CA GLU A 296 -24.07 17.19 2.40
C GLU A 296 -23.92 16.51 3.76
N GLU A 297 -24.93 16.60 4.64
CA GLU A 297 -24.93 15.95 5.95
C GLU A 297 -24.84 14.42 5.84
N SER A 298 -25.60 13.82 4.92
CA SER A 298 -25.55 12.38 4.67
C SER A 298 -24.18 11.92 4.15
N ALA A 299 -23.54 12.71 3.27
CA ALA A 299 -22.20 12.42 2.76
C ALA A 299 -21.14 12.52 3.87
N LEU A 300 -21.24 13.54 4.73
CA LEU A 300 -20.39 13.72 5.91
C LEU A 300 -20.53 12.57 6.91
N ALA A 301 -21.77 12.17 7.22
CA ALA A 301 -22.07 11.07 8.13
C ALA A 301 -21.63 9.71 7.55
N HIS A 302 -21.76 9.51 6.24
CA HIS A 302 -21.23 8.32 5.58
C HIS A 302 -19.70 8.30 5.63
N ALA A 303 -19.06 9.45 5.41
CA ALA A 303 -17.61 9.56 5.54
C ALA A 303 -17.15 9.21 6.96
N GLU A 304 -17.79 9.77 7.99
CA GLU A 304 -17.48 9.49 9.40
C GLU A 304 -17.53 7.98 9.71
N ARG A 305 -18.60 7.28 9.29
CA ARG A 305 -18.75 5.82 9.47
C ARG A 305 -17.67 5.03 8.75
N MET A 306 -17.28 5.43 7.53
CA MET A 306 -16.20 4.78 6.80
C MET A 306 -14.82 5.07 7.39
N THR A 307 -14.68 6.16 8.14
CA THR A 307 -13.39 6.63 8.68
C THR A 307 -13.09 6.22 10.11
N VAL A 308 -13.93 5.41 10.76
CA VAL A 308 -13.66 4.88 12.11
C VAL A 308 -12.25 4.28 12.15
N ALA A 309 -11.41 4.82 13.03
CA ALA A 309 -9.97 4.63 13.00
C ALA A 309 -9.57 3.17 13.24
N THR A 310 -9.13 2.50 12.18
CA THR A 310 -8.42 1.23 12.30
C THR A 310 -7.02 1.50 12.85
N GLY A 311 -6.78 1.18 14.13
CA GLY A 311 -5.48 1.40 14.78
C GLY A 311 -4.30 0.73 14.05
N GLY A 312 -3.09 1.26 14.21
CA GLY A 312 -1.86 0.78 13.55
C GLY A 312 -0.85 1.90 13.35
N ILE A 313 0.41 1.57 13.05
CA ILE A 313 1.51 2.53 12.87
C ILE A 313 1.26 3.40 11.62
N THR A 314 0.78 2.78 10.53
CA THR A 314 0.47 3.48 9.28
C THR A 314 -1.01 3.92 9.17
N GLY A 315 -1.83 3.59 10.18
CA GLY A 315 -3.26 3.92 10.22
C GLY A 315 -4.16 3.08 9.29
N GLY A 316 -3.66 1.97 8.75
CA GLY A 316 -4.40 1.02 7.91
C GLY A 316 -4.83 -0.28 8.60
N GLY A 317 -4.60 -0.42 9.92
CA GLY A 317 -4.77 -1.69 10.63
C GLY A 317 -3.46 -2.45 10.85
N GLN A 318 -3.37 -3.21 11.94
CA GLN A 318 -2.20 -4.05 12.25
C GLN A 318 -1.83 -5.03 11.11
N ARG A 319 -2.83 -5.57 10.40
CA ARG A 319 -2.60 -6.47 9.26
C ARG A 319 -1.87 -5.77 8.10
N MET A 320 -2.20 -4.51 7.84
CA MET A 320 -1.54 -3.73 6.79
C MET A 320 -0.11 -3.37 7.18
N ASP A 321 0.14 -3.03 8.45
CA ASP A 321 1.50 -2.77 8.95
C ASP A 321 2.42 -3.97 8.73
N TRP A 322 1.94 -5.20 8.98
CA TRP A 322 2.69 -6.42 8.70
C TRP A 322 3.01 -6.61 7.22
N LEU A 323 2.06 -6.32 6.33
CA LEU A 323 2.29 -6.38 4.88
C LEU A 323 3.32 -5.34 4.42
N VAL A 324 3.31 -4.15 5.01
CA VAL A 324 4.33 -3.13 4.75
C VAL A 324 5.70 -3.65 5.14
N ILE A 325 5.87 -4.15 6.37
CA ILE A 325 7.15 -4.70 6.83
C ILE A 325 7.63 -5.83 5.91
N ALA A 326 6.75 -6.76 5.55
CA ALA A 326 7.08 -7.86 4.63
C ALA A 326 7.53 -7.33 3.25
N SER A 327 6.85 -6.32 2.71
CA SER A 327 7.23 -5.72 1.42
C SER A 327 8.61 -5.05 1.46
N LEU A 328 8.94 -4.38 2.57
CA LEU A 328 10.25 -3.76 2.77
C LEU A 328 11.36 -4.80 2.88
N LEU A 329 11.11 -5.93 3.54
CA LEU A 329 12.05 -7.05 3.60
C LEU A 329 12.33 -7.65 2.22
N VAL A 330 11.28 -7.90 1.43
CA VAL A 330 11.42 -8.38 0.04
C VAL A 330 12.22 -7.39 -0.80
N CYS A 331 11.99 -6.09 -0.60
CA CYS A 331 12.74 -5.03 -1.25
C CYS A 331 14.25 -5.10 -0.94
N VAL A 332 14.61 -5.23 0.34
CA VAL A 332 16.01 -5.35 0.79
C VAL A 332 16.70 -6.58 0.17
N VAL A 333 16.03 -7.72 0.14
CA VAL A 333 16.57 -8.96 -0.47
C VAL A 333 16.76 -8.79 -1.98
N GLY A 334 15.79 -8.19 -2.67
CA GLY A 334 15.86 -7.92 -4.11
C GLY A 334 17.04 -7.00 -4.49
N ILE A 335 17.22 -5.91 -3.74
CA ILE A 335 18.35 -4.98 -3.94
C ILE A 335 19.68 -5.67 -3.65
N SER A 336 19.77 -6.43 -2.56
CA SER A 336 20.98 -7.16 -2.18
C SER A 336 21.42 -8.13 -3.28
N ASN A 337 20.48 -8.91 -3.83
CA ASN A 337 20.75 -9.87 -4.89
C ASN A 337 21.21 -9.18 -6.18
N SER A 338 20.52 -8.09 -6.55
CA SER A 338 20.91 -7.26 -7.68
C SER A 338 22.34 -6.74 -7.53
N MET A 339 22.69 -6.18 -6.36
CA MET A 339 24.03 -5.66 -6.12
C MET A 339 25.12 -6.72 -6.07
N LEU A 340 24.86 -7.90 -5.51
CA LEU A 340 25.82 -9.02 -5.54
C LEU A 340 26.26 -9.35 -6.97
N MET A 341 25.33 -9.32 -7.91
CA MET A 341 25.64 -9.55 -9.32
C MET A 341 26.49 -8.40 -9.91
N SER A 342 26.30 -7.15 -9.44
CA SER A 342 27.12 -5.98 -9.86
C SER A 342 28.56 -6.09 -9.43
N VAL A 343 28.77 -6.60 -8.22
CA VAL A 343 30.12 -6.85 -7.68
C VAL A 343 30.87 -7.83 -8.57
N THR A 344 30.22 -8.91 -9.02
CA THR A 344 30.86 -9.91 -9.87
C THR A 344 31.18 -9.39 -11.27
N GLU A 345 30.35 -8.50 -11.84
CA GLU A 345 30.61 -7.89 -13.15
C GLU A 345 31.78 -6.91 -13.12
N ARG A 346 31.88 -6.12 -12.04
CA ARG A 346 32.95 -5.12 -11.87
C ARG A 346 34.19 -5.68 -11.16
N PHE A 347 34.30 -6.99 -11.01
CA PHE A 347 35.36 -7.62 -10.22
C PHE A 347 36.77 -7.20 -10.63
N ARG A 348 37.04 -7.15 -11.94
CA ARG A 348 38.33 -6.69 -12.47
C ARG A 348 38.59 -5.20 -12.24
N GLU A 349 37.56 -4.37 -12.40
CA GLU A 349 37.63 -2.93 -12.15
C GLU A 349 37.92 -2.65 -10.67
N ILE A 350 37.32 -3.42 -9.75
CA ILE A 350 37.61 -3.32 -8.31
C ILE A 350 39.04 -3.79 -8.02
N ALA A 351 39.48 -4.90 -8.63
CA ALA A 351 40.83 -5.43 -8.42
C ALA A 351 41.91 -4.45 -8.88
N THR A 352 41.74 -3.79 -10.03
CA THR A 352 42.68 -2.76 -10.51
C THR A 352 42.72 -1.56 -9.57
N LEU A 353 41.57 -1.10 -9.07
CA LEU A 353 41.51 -0.03 -8.06
C LEU A 353 42.25 -0.40 -6.77
N LYS A 354 42.09 -1.64 -6.28
CA LYS A 354 42.79 -2.12 -5.08
C LYS A 354 44.31 -2.23 -5.30
N CYS A 355 44.74 -2.66 -6.49
CA CYS A 355 46.16 -2.67 -6.85
C CYS A 355 46.78 -1.26 -6.91
N LEU A 356 45.97 -0.24 -7.21
CA LEU A 356 46.35 1.17 -7.18
C LEU A 356 46.31 1.79 -5.76
N GLY A 357 45.96 1.01 -4.74
CA GLY A 357 45.93 1.46 -3.34
C GLY A 357 44.58 1.96 -2.84
N ALA A 358 43.47 1.68 -3.54
CA ALA A 358 42.14 2.03 -3.03
C ALA A 358 41.81 1.25 -1.74
N LEU A 359 41.37 1.98 -0.70
CA LEU A 359 40.96 1.39 0.57
C LEU A 359 39.62 0.65 0.43
N ASP A 360 39.42 -0.41 1.22
CA ASP A 360 38.16 -1.15 1.30
C ASP A 360 36.95 -0.23 1.59
N GLY A 361 37.14 0.78 2.44
CA GLY A 361 36.10 1.78 2.76
C GLY A 361 35.70 2.65 1.57
N PHE A 362 36.64 2.99 0.67
CA PHE A 362 36.34 3.75 -0.53
C PHE A 362 35.46 2.95 -1.50
N ILE A 363 35.79 1.66 -1.69
CA ILE A 363 35.00 0.75 -2.54
C ILE A 363 33.60 0.56 -1.95
N MET A 364 33.50 0.38 -0.62
CA MET A 364 32.21 0.26 0.06
C MET A 364 31.36 1.52 -0.16
N LEU A 365 31.92 2.71 0.05
CA LEU A 365 31.21 3.98 -0.11
C LEU A 365 30.73 4.17 -1.56
N MET A 366 31.54 3.80 -2.55
CA MET A 366 31.18 3.90 -3.97
C MET A 366 29.91 3.10 -4.29
N PHE A 367 29.83 1.84 -3.84
CA PHE A 367 28.66 0.99 -4.06
C PHE A 367 27.44 1.46 -3.26
N VAL A 368 27.63 1.91 -2.02
CA VAL A 368 26.53 2.45 -1.20
C VAL A 368 25.96 3.72 -1.83
N LEU A 369 26.81 4.62 -2.34
CA LEU A 369 26.37 5.82 -3.06
C LEU A 369 25.64 5.46 -4.36
N GLU A 370 26.12 4.48 -5.12
CA GLU A 370 25.42 3.99 -6.31
C GLU A 370 24.01 3.48 -5.97
N ALA A 371 23.89 2.66 -4.92
CA ALA A 371 22.60 2.21 -4.43
C ALA A 371 21.72 3.37 -3.94
N ALA A 372 22.29 4.34 -3.23
CA ALA A 372 21.57 5.52 -2.77
C ALA A 372 21.00 6.33 -3.95
N PHE A 373 21.74 6.54 -5.04
CA PHE A 373 21.24 7.19 -6.25
C PHE A 373 20.09 6.42 -6.91
N LEU A 374 20.19 5.08 -6.99
CA LEU A 374 19.09 4.24 -7.44
C LEU A 374 17.87 4.36 -6.50
N GLY A 375 18.12 4.49 -5.20
CA GLY A 375 17.13 4.75 -4.16
C GLY A 375 16.43 6.11 -4.30
N VAL A 376 17.13 7.16 -4.74
CA VAL A 376 16.52 8.47 -5.06
C VAL A 376 15.52 8.31 -6.19
N VAL A 377 15.91 7.67 -7.30
CA VAL A 377 15.05 7.51 -8.48
C VAL A 377 13.86 6.60 -8.15
N GLY A 378 14.12 5.44 -7.54
CA GLY A 378 13.08 4.50 -7.14
C GLY A 378 12.13 5.09 -6.09
N GLY A 379 12.68 5.78 -5.08
CA GLY A 379 11.91 6.44 -4.03
C GLY A 379 11.04 7.57 -4.56
N ALA A 380 11.55 8.40 -5.48
CA ALA A 380 10.77 9.46 -6.11
C ALA A 380 9.62 8.91 -6.95
N LEU A 381 9.90 7.93 -7.83
CA LEU A 381 8.88 7.27 -8.65
C LEU A 381 7.84 6.58 -7.77
N GLY A 382 8.28 5.85 -6.76
CA GLY A 382 7.40 5.16 -5.83
C GLY A 382 6.52 6.12 -5.04
N ALA A 383 7.08 7.21 -4.52
CA ALA A 383 6.33 8.19 -3.74
C ALA A 383 5.24 8.88 -4.58
N VAL A 384 5.56 9.29 -5.82
CA VAL A 384 4.58 9.90 -6.72
C VAL A 384 3.49 8.91 -7.11
N LEU A 385 3.85 7.68 -7.52
CA LEU A 385 2.89 6.66 -7.90
C LEU A 385 1.99 6.23 -6.74
N GLY A 386 2.57 6.02 -5.55
CA GLY A 386 1.82 5.67 -4.36
C GLY A 386 0.87 6.77 -3.90
N ALA A 387 1.31 8.04 -3.96
CA ALA A 387 0.45 9.18 -3.65
C ALA A 387 -0.72 9.28 -4.63
N ALA A 388 -0.47 9.12 -5.93
CA ALA A 388 -1.48 9.16 -6.98
C ALA A 388 -2.49 8.02 -6.86
N LEU A 389 -2.04 6.79 -6.59
CA LEU A 389 -2.91 5.64 -6.36
C LEU A 389 -3.76 5.81 -5.11
N GLY A 390 -3.17 6.28 -4.00
CA GLY A 390 -3.88 6.54 -2.76
C GLY A 390 -4.95 7.61 -2.93
N PHE A 391 -4.62 8.69 -3.66
CA PHE A 391 -5.57 9.74 -3.98
C PHE A 391 -6.70 9.25 -4.91
N ALA A 392 -6.38 8.49 -5.97
CA ALA A 392 -7.38 7.94 -6.88
C ALA A 392 -8.37 7.01 -6.16
N ARG A 393 -7.86 6.19 -5.23
CA ARG A 393 -8.69 5.30 -4.40
C ARG A 393 -9.60 6.09 -3.46
N MET A 394 -9.08 7.15 -2.85
CA MET A 394 -9.86 8.07 -2.01
C MET A 394 -10.91 8.85 -2.81
N LEU A 395 -10.59 9.26 -4.03
CA LEU A 395 -11.52 9.92 -4.93
C LEU A 395 -12.67 8.99 -5.32
N ALA A 396 -12.38 7.71 -5.56
CA ALA A 396 -13.42 6.70 -5.82
C ALA A 396 -14.31 6.42 -4.60
N ALA A 397 -13.75 6.49 -3.39
CA ALA A 397 -14.49 6.21 -2.15
C ALA A 397 -15.31 7.40 -1.63
N PHE A 398 -14.79 8.62 -1.73
CA PHE A 398 -15.39 9.83 -1.11
C PHE A 398 -15.80 10.91 -2.12
N GLY A 399 -15.53 10.73 -3.41
CA GLY A 399 -15.91 11.67 -4.46
C GLY A 399 -15.32 13.08 -4.25
N SER A 400 -16.15 14.12 -4.45
CA SER A 400 -15.74 15.52 -4.29
C SER A 400 -15.33 15.90 -2.87
N LEU A 401 -15.64 15.07 -1.86
CA LEU A 401 -15.20 15.32 -0.49
C LEU A 401 -13.69 15.11 -0.34
N ALA A 402 -13.11 14.18 -1.09
CA ALA A 402 -11.67 13.91 -1.09
C ALA A 402 -10.87 15.09 -1.67
N THR A 403 -11.41 15.79 -2.66
CA THR A 403 -10.74 16.96 -3.25
C THR A 403 -10.84 18.19 -2.36
N ALA A 404 -11.99 18.42 -1.73
CA ALA A 404 -12.22 19.57 -0.85
C ALA A 404 -11.40 19.53 0.44
N SER A 405 -11.10 18.33 0.96
CA SER A 405 -10.40 18.13 2.23
C SER A 405 -8.95 17.66 2.06
N PHE A 406 -8.39 17.76 0.85
CA PHE A 406 -7.08 17.18 0.54
C PHE A 406 -5.93 17.85 1.33
N PRO A 407 -5.19 17.10 2.16
CA PRO A 407 -4.16 17.67 3.02
C PRO A 407 -2.80 17.82 2.31
N VAL A 408 -2.69 18.80 1.41
CA VAL A 408 -1.52 19.03 0.53
C VAL A 408 -0.19 19.01 1.31
N ALA A 409 -0.10 19.77 2.42
CA ALA A 409 1.13 19.87 3.20
C ALA A 409 1.56 18.53 3.83
N GLN A 410 0.60 17.74 4.33
CA GLN A 410 0.89 16.45 4.96
C GLN A 410 1.31 15.41 3.92
N VAL A 411 0.66 15.41 2.76
CA VAL A 411 1.03 14.53 1.64
C VAL A 411 2.41 14.91 1.10
N ALA A 412 2.73 16.20 0.98
CA ALA A 412 4.05 16.66 0.54
C ALA A 412 5.15 16.22 1.52
N MET A 413 4.93 16.35 2.83
CA MET A 413 5.85 15.82 3.85
C MET A 413 6.00 14.30 3.77
N ALA A 414 4.91 13.58 3.52
CA ALA A 414 4.94 12.13 3.35
C ALA A 414 5.74 11.71 2.10
N ILE A 415 5.60 12.43 0.98
CA ILE A 415 6.43 12.22 -0.23
C ILE A 415 7.91 12.38 0.11
N ALA A 416 8.28 13.46 0.81
CA ALA A 416 9.66 13.71 1.21
C ALA A 416 10.19 12.60 2.14
N ALA A 417 9.38 12.17 3.13
CA ALA A 417 9.74 11.08 4.03
C ALA A 417 9.89 9.73 3.29
N SER A 418 9.01 9.44 2.34
CA SER A 418 9.09 8.25 1.48
C SER A 418 10.33 8.25 0.58
N LEU A 419 10.73 9.41 0.07
CA LEU A 419 11.97 9.56 -0.69
C LEU A 419 13.19 9.24 0.18
N VAL A 420 13.28 9.83 1.38
CA VAL A 420 14.35 9.55 2.33
C VAL A 420 14.38 8.06 2.69
N LEU A 421 13.22 7.46 2.92
CA LEU A 421 13.12 6.03 3.20
C LEU A 421 13.64 5.17 2.04
N GLY A 422 13.31 5.52 0.79
CA GLY A 422 13.81 4.82 -0.40
C GLY A 422 15.34 4.85 -0.50
N ILE A 423 15.95 6.00 -0.20
CA ILE A 423 17.41 6.18 -0.15
C ILE A 423 18.02 5.31 0.96
N VAL A 424 17.46 5.38 2.17
CA VAL A 424 17.94 4.61 3.33
C VAL A 424 17.82 3.11 3.08
N LEU A 425 16.69 2.64 2.54
CA LEU A 425 16.47 1.24 2.21
C LEU A 425 17.49 0.73 1.20
N ALA A 426 17.73 1.48 0.13
CA ALA A 426 18.70 1.10 -0.89
C ALA A 426 20.13 1.08 -0.33
N ALA A 427 20.50 2.11 0.45
CA ALA A 427 21.80 2.17 1.12
C ALA A 427 22.00 0.98 2.07
N VAL A 428 21.05 0.72 2.97
CA VAL A 428 21.11 -0.39 3.94
C VAL A 428 21.18 -1.74 3.24
N ALA A 429 20.34 -1.97 2.23
CA ALA A 429 20.35 -3.22 1.47
C ALA A 429 21.67 -3.44 0.71
N SER A 430 22.36 -2.37 0.34
CA SER A 430 23.64 -2.45 -0.37
C SER A 430 24.84 -2.70 0.56
N ILE A 431 24.71 -2.57 1.88
CA ILE A 431 25.84 -2.71 2.82
C ILE A 431 26.48 -4.10 2.69
N TYR A 432 25.68 -5.16 2.77
CA TYR A 432 26.19 -6.53 2.68
C TYR A 432 26.95 -6.82 1.36
N PRO A 433 26.38 -6.57 0.16
CA PRO A 433 27.12 -6.78 -1.09
C PRO A 433 28.32 -5.85 -1.22
N SER A 434 28.24 -4.59 -0.74
CA SER A 434 29.36 -3.64 -0.80
C SER A 434 30.53 -4.08 0.08
N LEU A 435 30.26 -4.62 1.28
CA LEU A 435 31.28 -5.21 2.14
C LEU A 435 31.92 -6.43 1.48
N LYS A 436 31.11 -7.27 0.83
CA LYS A 436 31.62 -8.42 0.07
C LYS A 436 32.53 -7.96 -1.07
N ALA A 437 32.15 -6.92 -1.80
CA ALA A 437 32.96 -6.32 -2.87
C ALA A 437 34.28 -5.77 -2.37
N ALA A 438 34.23 -5.01 -1.28
CA ALA A 438 35.39 -4.38 -0.68
C ALA A 438 36.41 -5.41 -0.21
N ARG A 439 35.99 -6.59 0.28
CA ARG A 439 36.89 -7.62 0.82
C ARG A 439 37.46 -8.58 -0.22
N LEU A 440 37.21 -8.36 -1.51
CA LEU A 440 37.71 -9.23 -2.57
C LEU A 440 39.24 -9.12 -2.72
N ALA A 441 39.90 -10.28 -2.89
CA ALA A 441 41.34 -10.37 -3.05
C ALA A 441 41.74 -10.08 -4.51
N PRO A 442 42.60 -9.08 -4.79
CA PRO A 442 42.97 -8.71 -6.17
C PRO A 442 43.62 -9.86 -6.96
N MET A 443 44.36 -10.74 -6.26
CA MET A 443 45.03 -11.91 -6.84
C MET A 443 44.04 -12.92 -7.45
N GLU A 444 42.82 -13.04 -6.90
CA GLU A 444 41.80 -13.94 -7.43
C GLU A 444 41.27 -13.44 -8.79
N ALA A 445 41.15 -12.12 -8.99
CA ALA A 445 40.72 -11.54 -10.27
C ALA A 445 41.70 -11.77 -11.41
N MET A 446 43.00 -11.87 -11.10
CA MET A 446 44.05 -12.12 -12.09
C MET A 446 44.27 -13.61 -12.38
N ARG A 447 43.79 -14.52 -11.52
CA ARG A 447 43.94 -15.97 -11.69
C ARG A 447 42.82 -16.63 -12.51
N ILE A 448 41.70 -15.93 -12.76
CA ILE A 448 40.52 -16.47 -13.48
C ILE A 448 40.75 -16.50 -15.02
N GLN A 449 41.99 -16.64 -15.49
CA GLN A 449 42.30 -16.85 -16.91
C GLN A 449 43.33 -17.96 -17.12
#